data_AF-A0A7W6PWS6-F1
#
_entry.id   AF-A0A7W6PWS6-F1
#
_cell.length_a   1.000
_cell.length_b   1.000
_cell.length_c   1.000
_cell.angle_alpha   90.00
_cell.angle_beta   90.00
_cell.angle_gamma   90.00
#
_symmetry.space_group_name_H-M   'P 1'
#
loop_
_entity.id
_entity.type
_entity.pdbx_description
1 polymer ?
#
loop_
_entity_poly.entity_id
_entity_poly.type
_entity_poly.pdbx_seq_one_letter_code
_entity_poly.pdbx_strand_id
1 'polypeptide(L)'
;MTRHRLWTVLTLPVILSAALAACSSEKSSPADNAADNAVNSVENAMAHANTTDAAAPAADAFGKYVGKYPFDKVGAHSWNDDPAVVAAVKAAVADKAVRTWVLEDGGPSSPIATVDGKVAAWSCETHNCGPHQWLTLVDPASGTAEICYYDESVDAQSTRWFKAGQEEKRPGQCPDVSN
;
A
#
# COMPACT_ATOMS: atom_id res chain seq x y z
N MET A 1 20.65 -41.04 -19.92
CA MET A 1 21.18 -41.72 -18.71
C MET A 1 20.24 -41.45 -17.56
N THR A 2 19.47 -42.47 -17.21
CA THR A 2 18.43 -42.51 -16.17
C THR A 2 19.07 -42.75 -14.81
N ARG A 3 18.70 -42.00 -13.75
CA ARG A 3 18.69 -42.50 -12.37
C ARG A 3 17.57 -41.84 -11.55
N HIS A 4 16.52 -42.62 -11.35
CA HIS A 4 15.52 -42.46 -10.30
C HIS A 4 16.17 -42.64 -8.92
N ARG A 5 15.62 -42.00 -7.88
CA ARG A 5 15.57 -42.58 -6.52
C ARG A 5 14.27 -42.20 -5.80
N LEU A 6 13.66 -43.24 -5.27
CA LEU A 6 12.38 -43.38 -4.58
C LEU A 6 12.51 -43.17 -3.06
N TRP A 7 11.33 -42.96 -2.44
CA TRP A 7 10.91 -43.28 -1.07
C TRP A 7 11.57 -42.52 0.10
N THR A 8 10.82 -42.05 1.11
CA THR A 8 10.13 -42.93 2.07
C THR A 8 9.01 -42.17 2.82
N VAL A 9 7.87 -42.82 3.00
CA VAL A 9 6.72 -42.42 3.83
C VAL A 9 6.97 -42.88 5.27
N LEU A 10 6.69 -42.06 6.28
CA LEU A 10 6.45 -42.55 7.64
C LEU A 10 5.40 -41.68 8.36
N THR A 11 4.39 -42.36 8.90
CA THR A 11 3.18 -41.84 9.55
C THR A 11 3.02 -42.46 10.94
N LEU A 12 2.20 -41.80 11.80
CA LEU A 12 1.56 -42.23 13.08
C LEU A 12 2.34 -42.07 14.42
N PRO A 13 1.67 -42.05 15.61
CA PRO A 13 0.36 -41.45 16.01
C PRO A 13 0.33 -40.79 17.43
N VAL A 14 -0.88 -40.30 17.75
CA VAL A 14 -1.53 -39.74 18.97
C VAL A 14 -1.23 -40.41 20.33
N ILE A 15 -1.16 -39.61 21.41
CA ILE A 15 -1.43 -40.04 22.80
C ILE A 15 -2.44 -39.12 23.49
N LEU A 16 -3.49 -39.76 24.02
CA LEU A 16 -4.64 -39.25 24.78
C LEU A 16 -4.35 -39.35 26.29
N SER A 17 -4.74 -38.37 27.10
CA SER A 17 -4.81 -38.52 28.57
C SER A 17 -5.96 -37.70 29.14
N ALA A 18 -6.83 -38.37 29.88
CA ALA A 18 -7.99 -37.84 30.59
C ALA A 18 -7.82 -38.10 32.09
N ALA A 19 -8.24 -37.16 32.95
CA ALA A 19 -8.63 -37.42 34.33
C ALA A 19 -9.55 -36.30 34.86
N LEU A 20 -10.60 -36.72 35.57
CA LEU A 20 -11.71 -35.94 36.13
C LEU A 20 -11.34 -35.25 37.45
N ALA A 21 -11.95 -34.09 37.73
CA ALA A 21 -12.29 -33.66 39.08
C ALA A 21 -13.61 -32.86 39.05
N ALA A 22 -14.62 -33.37 39.74
CA ALA A 22 -15.87 -32.70 40.02
C ALA A 22 -15.76 -31.91 41.34
N CYS A 23 -16.43 -30.76 41.44
CA CYS A 23 -17.10 -30.31 42.67
C CYS A 23 -18.01 -29.10 42.42
N SER A 24 -19.30 -29.32 42.70
CA SER A 24 -20.24 -28.45 43.41
C SER A 24 -20.60 -27.08 42.83
N SER A 25 -21.84 -27.00 42.30
CA SER A 25 -22.60 -25.77 42.14
C SER A 25 -23.12 -25.26 43.49
N GLU A 26 -22.79 -24.02 43.84
CA GLU A 26 -23.46 -23.22 44.87
C GLU A 26 -23.81 -21.82 44.32
N LYS A 27 -24.78 -21.20 44.98
CA LYS A 27 -25.77 -20.25 44.50
C LYS A 27 -25.33 -18.77 44.64
N SER A 28 -25.55 -18.00 43.57
CA SER A 28 -25.88 -16.56 43.48
C SER A 28 -25.23 -15.51 44.41
N SER A 29 -24.60 -14.50 43.78
CA SER A 29 -24.90 -13.08 44.08
C SER A 29 -24.68 -12.20 42.83
N PRO A 30 -25.61 -11.27 42.52
CA PRO A 30 -25.50 -10.33 41.40
C PRO A 30 -24.85 -9.03 41.87
N ALA A 31 -23.52 -8.91 41.75
CA ALA A 31 -22.84 -7.63 42.01
C ALA A 31 -21.62 -7.33 41.11
N ASP A 32 -21.15 -8.27 40.29
CA ASP A 32 -19.86 -8.10 39.58
C ASP A 32 -20.00 -7.67 38.10
N ASN A 33 -21.19 -7.66 37.52
CA ASN A 33 -21.40 -7.36 36.09
C ASN A 33 -21.36 -5.86 35.70
N ALA A 34 -21.11 -4.96 36.66
CA ALA A 34 -21.04 -3.52 36.38
C ALA A 34 -19.62 -3.03 36.03
N ALA A 35 -18.57 -3.70 36.53
CA ALA A 35 -17.19 -3.31 36.30
C ALA A 35 -16.65 -3.86 34.96
N ASP A 36 -17.03 -5.08 34.58
CA ASP A 36 -16.57 -5.73 33.34
C ASP A 36 -17.17 -5.11 32.06
N ASN A 37 -18.34 -4.48 32.16
CA ASN A 37 -18.96 -3.75 31.03
C ASN A 37 -18.34 -2.37 30.79
N ALA A 38 -17.72 -1.77 31.81
CA ALA A 38 -17.09 -0.46 31.68
C ALA A 38 -15.74 -0.58 30.95
N VAL A 39 -14.94 -1.60 31.29
CA VAL A 39 -13.61 -1.82 30.68
C VAL A 39 -13.68 -2.23 29.20
N ASN A 40 -14.69 -3.01 28.80
CA ASN A 40 -14.87 -3.38 27.38
C ASN A 40 -15.37 -2.22 26.50
N SER A 41 -16.05 -1.23 27.10
CA SER A 41 -16.54 -0.06 26.35
C SER A 41 -15.42 0.95 26.06
N VAL A 42 -14.41 1.07 26.93
CA VAL A 42 -13.22 1.93 26.68
C VAL A 42 -12.24 1.29 25.71
N GLU A 43 -12.06 -0.04 25.74
CA GLU A 43 -11.20 -0.76 24.78
C GLU A 43 -11.77 -0.68 23.34
N ASN A 44 -13.08 -0.87 23.18
CA ASN A 44 -13.74 -0.80 21.87
C ASN A 44 -13.84 0.63 21.30
N ALA A 45 -13.86 1.65 22.18
CA ALA A 45 -13.80 3.06 21.79
C ALA A 45 -12.39 3.49 21.35
N MET A 46 -11.33 2.93 21.95
CA MET A 46 -9.95 3.22 21.55
C MET A 46 -9.51 2.47 20.28
N ALA A 47 -10.14 1.34 19.94
CA ALA A 47 -9.91 0.63 18.67
C ALA A 47 -10.55 1.33 17.45
N HIS A 48 -11.54 2.21 17.65
CA HIS A 48 -12.23 2.96 16.58
C HIS A 48 -11.74 4.41 16.42
N ALA A 49 -10.84 4.89 17.26
CA ALA A 49 -10.43 6.30 17.28
C ALA A 49 -9.33 6.67 16.27
N ASN A 50 -8.80 5.70 15.51
CA ASN A 50 -7.66 5.93 14.60
C ASN A 50 -7.99 5.89 13.10
N THR A 51 -9.26 5.80 12.72
CA THR A 51 -9.67 6.21 11.37
C THR A 51 -9.93 7.71 11.40
N THR A 52 -8.86 8.51 11.44
CA THR A 52 -8.92 9.87 10.92
C THR A 52 -9.31 9.72 9.46
N ASP A 53 -10.61 9.89 9.19
CA ASP A 53 -11.14 9.98 7.84
C ASP A 53 -10.42 11.16 7.20
N ALA A 54 -9.39 10.86 6.39
CA ALA A 54 -8.64 11.88 5.70
C ALA A 54 -9.65 12.63 4.85
N ALA A 55 -9.88 13.91 5.18
CA ALA A 55 -10.86 14.72 4.48
C ALA A 55 -10.62 14.56 2.97
N ALA A 56 -11.69 14.19 2.25
CA ALA A 56 -11.61 13.96 0.82
C ALA A 56 -10.91 15.17 0.15
N PRO A 57 -10.05 14.92 -0.86
CA PRO A 57 -9.35 15.99 -1.55
C PRO A 57 -10.33 17.08 -1.99
N ALA A 58 -9.89 18.33 -1.96
CA ALA A 58 -10.65 19.41 -2.58
C ALA A 58 -11.02 19.04 -4.02
N ALA A 59 -12.20 19.46 -4.47
CA ALA A 59 -12.62 19.21 -5.85
C ALA A 59 -11.52 19.67 -6.82
N ASP A 60 -11.11 18.78 -7.72
CA ASP A 60 -10.02 18.97 -8.70
C ASP A 60 -8.59 19.11 -8.12
N ALA A 61 -8.31 18.58 -6.93
CA ALA A 61 -6.97 18.61 -6.34
C ALA A 61 -5.87 18.03 -7.26
N PHE A 62 -6.22 17.00 -8.05
CA PHE A 62 -5.28 16.29 -8.94
C PHE A 62 -5.53 16.55 -10.43
N GLY A 63 -6.79 16.73 -10.83
CA GLY A 63 -7.16 16.85 -12.25
C GLY A 63 -6.59 18.09 -12.94
N LYS A 64 -6.32 19.16 -12.18
CA LYS A 64 -5.64 20.39 -12.65
C LYS A 64 -4.27 20.16 -13.33
N TYR A 65 -3.65 18.99 -13.10
CA TYR A 65 -2.36 18.62 -13.69
C TYR A 65 -2.47 17.84 -15.00
N VAL A 66 -3.65 17.35 -15.38
CA VAL A 66 -3.82 16.59 -16.61
C VAL A 66 -3.39 17.44 -17.83
N GLY A 67 -2.58 16.84 -18.70
CA GLY A 67 -1.98 17.48 -19.87
C GLY A 67 -0.72 18.31 -19.57
N LYS A 68 -0.26 18.38 -18.32
CA LYS A 68 0.99 19.04 -17.91
C LYS A 68 2.09 18.01 -17.67
N TYR A 69 3.35 18.42 -17.77
CA TYR A 69 4.44 17.57 -17.28
C TYR A 69 4.51 17.62 -15.74
N PRO A 70 5.02 16.58 -15.06
CA PRO A 70 5.12 16.57 -13.59
C PRO A 70 5.94 17.71 -12.98
N PHE A 71 6.85 18.30 -13.75
CA PHE A 71 7.67 19.46 -13.37
C PHE A 71 7.03 20.81 -13.72
N ASP A 72 5.95 20.83 -14.51
CA ASP A 72 5.23 22.07 -14.83
C ASP A 72 4.49 22.57 -13.59
N LYS A 73 4.58 23.88 -13.33
CA LYS A 73 3.84 24.50 -12.23
C LYS A 73 2.39 24.73 -12.62
N VAL A 74 1.48 24.33 -11.74
CA VAL A 74 0.05 24.68 -11.75
C VAL A 74 -0.25 25.48 -10.49
N GLY A 75 -0.26 26.80 -10.61
CA GLY A 75 -0.28 27.70 -9.45
C GLY A 75 1.08 27.70 -8.74
N ALA A 76 1.09 27.42 -7.44
CA ALA A 76 2.29 27.45 -6.62
C ALA A 76 3.13 26.16 -6.70
N HIS A 77 2.54 25.06 -7.20
CA HIS A 77 3.08 23.71 -7.08
C HIS A 77 3.19 23.03 -8.45
N SER A 78 4.22 22.21 -8.64
CA SER A 78 4.23 21.16 -9.66
C SER A 78 3.51 19.90 -9.14
N TRP A 79 3.45 18.83 -9.93
CA TRP A 79 2.85 17.57 -9.47
C TRP A 79 3.63 16.98 -8.29
N ASN A 80 4.96 16.92 -8.41
CA ASN A 80 5.82 16.25 -7.42
C ASN A 80 5.91 16.99 -6.07
N ASP A 81 5.67 18.30 -6.04
CA ASP A 81 5.71 19.10 -4.82
C ASP A 81 4.32 19.52 -4.28
N ASP A 82 3.23 19.13 -4.95
CA ASP A 82 1.89 19.42 -4.46
C ASP A 82 1.64 18.67 -3.14
N PRO A 83 1.22 19.36 -2.06
CA PRO A 83 1.03 18.73 -0.77
C PRO A 83 0.08 17.52 -0.77
N ALA A 84 -0.95 17.53 -1.62
CA ALA A 84 -1.90 16.42 -1.73
C ALA A 84 -1.24 15.20 -2.40
N VAL A 85 -0.44 15.40 -3.45
CA VAL A 85 0.32 14.33 -4.11
C VAL A 85 1.37 13.76 -3.16
N VAL A 86 2.14 14.62 -2.49
CA VAL A 86 3.15 14.21 -1.50
C VAL A 86 2.53 13.39 -0.38
N ALA A 87 1.37 13.80 0.14
CA ALA A 87 0.66 13.05 1.18
C ALA A 87 0.19 11.67 0.67
N ALA A 88 -0.38 11.62 -0.53
CA ALA A 88 -0.85 10.39 -1.14
C ALA A 88 0.30 9.38 -1.37
N VAL A 89 1.43 9.84 -1.93
CA VAL A 89 2.63 9.01 -2.15
C VAL A 89 3.20 8.50 -0.82
N LYS A 90 3.25 9.35 0.22
CA LYS A 90 3.73 8.94 1.55
C LYS A 90 2.82 7.90 2.22
N ALA A 91 1.51 7.97 1.99
CA ALA A 91 0.56 6.98 2.48
C ALA A 91 0.67 5.65 1.71
N ALA A 92 0.99 5.70 0.42
CA ALA A 92 1.17 4.50 -0.40
C ALA A 92 2.50 3.79 -0.14
N VAL A 93 3.61 4.54 0.02
CA VAL A 93 4.97 4.00 0.00
C VAL A 93 5.68 4.26 1.34
N ALA A 94 5.96 3.19 2.09
CA ALA A 94 6.78 3.27 3.30
C ALA A 94 8.28 3.43 3.00
N ASP A 95 8.76 2.83 1.90
CA ASP A 95 10.15 2.85 1.47
C ASP A 95 10.60 4.29 1.12
N LYS A 96 11.58 4.79 1.88
CA LYS A 96 12.08 6.15 1.67
C LYS A 96 12.81 6.31 0.33
N ALA A 97 13.56 5.30 -0.12
CA ALA A 97 14.33 5.40 -1.37
C ALA A 97 13.39 5.53 -2.57
N VAL A 98 12.31 4.74 -2.60
CA VAL A 98 11.28 4.85 -3.64
C VAL A 98 10.61 6.22 -3.60
N ARG A 99 10.29 6.76 -2.41
CA ARG A 99 9.70 8.11 -2.32
C ARG A 99 10.63 9.19 -2.86
N THR A 100 11.93 9.09 -2.63
CA THR A 100 12.90 10.05 -3.17
C THR A 100 12.88 10.03 -4.70
N TRP A 101 12.89 8.85 -5.33
CA TRP A 101 12.75 8.77 -6.79
C TRP A 101 11.43 9.36 -7.30
N VAL A 102 10.33 9.04 -6.65
CA VAL A 102 8.99 9.45 -7.10
C VAL A 102 8.74 10.95 -6.94
N LEU A 103 9.28 11.58 -5.87
CA LEU A 103 8.98 12.97 -5.51
C LEU A 103 10.12 13.95 -5.76
N GLU A 104 11.37 13.53 -5.69
CA GLU A 104 12.55 14.42 -5.61
C GLU A 104 13.46 14.28 -6.83
N ASP A 105 13.82 13.05 -7.22
CA ASP A 105 14.85 12.77 -8.24
C ASP A 105 14.30 12.74 -9.67
N GLY A 106 13.47 13.74 -9.99
CA GLY A 106 12.79 13.85 -11.29
C GLY A 106 13.68 13.57 -12.51
N GLY A 107 13.07 13.11 -13.60
CA GLY A 107 13.77 12.83 -14.86
C GLY A 107 12.83 12.99 -16.04
N PRO A 108 13.12 12.36 -17.19
CA PRO A 108 12.21 12.41 -18.33
C PRO A 108 10.83 11.89 -17.93
N SER A 109 9.80 12.59 -18.39
CA SER A 109 8.41 12.30 -18.07
C SER A 109 7.56 12.46 -19.32
N SER A 110 6.45 11.75 -19.37
CA SER A 110 5.35 12.06 -20.28
C SER A 110 4.38 13.06 -19.64
N PRO A 111 3.51 13.71 -20.44
CA PRO A 111 2.41 14.50 -19.88
C PRO A 111 1.51 13.63 -18.99
N ILE A 112 1.05 14.21 -17.90
CA ILE A 112 0.09 13.59 -16.97
C ILE A 112 -1.22 13.33 -17.71
N ALA A 113 -1.75 12.12 -17.57
CA ALA A 113 -2.95 11.68 -18.25
C ALA A 113 -3.96 11.09 -17.26
N THR A 114 -5.19 10.84 -17.75
CA THR A 114 -6.15 10.02 -17.02
C THR A 114 -6.09 8.60 -17.54
N VAL A 115 -5.79 7.63 -16.66
CA VAL A 115 -5.74 6.20 -16.97
C VAL A 115 -6.68 5.47 -16.01
N ASP A 116 -7.67 4.75 -16.54
CA ASP A 116 -8.69 4.04 -15.76
C ASP A 116 -9.34 4.89 -14.65
N GLY A 117 -9.63 6.16 -14.98
CA GLY A 117 -10.22 7.14 -14.06
C GLY A 117 -9.27 7.71 -13.00
N LYS A 118 -7.99 7.31 -12.99
CA LYS A 118 -6.95 7.84 -12.11
C LYS A 118 -6.09 8.87 -12.83
N VAL A 119 -5.60 9.87 -12.09
CA VAL A 119 -4.61 10.82 -12.61
C VAL A 119 -3.23 10.16 -12.53
N ALA A 120 -2.56 10.06 -13.67
CA ALA A 120 -1.39 9.23 -13.88
C ALA A 120 -0.17 10.07 -14.29
N ALA A 121 0.90 9.99 -13.52
CA ALA A 121 2.17 10.64 -13.80
C ALA A 121 3.28 9.58 -13.91
N TRP A 122 3.84 9.43 -15.11
CA TRP A 122 4.96 8.52 -15.36
C TRP A 122 6.25 9.31 -15.48
N SER A 123 7.34 8.76 -14.96
CA SER A 123 8.68 9.33 -15.09
C SER A 123 9.74 8.24 -14.98
N CYS A 124 10.96 8.60 -15.33
CA CYS A 124 12.08 7.68 -15.31
C CYS A 124 13.39 8.38 -14.98
N GLU A 125 14.41 7.58 -14.64
CA GLU A 125 15.73 8.11 -14.36
C GLU A 125 16.39 8.65 -15.65
N THR A 126 17.02 9.82 -15.54
CA THR A 126 17.69 10.47 -16.67
C THR A 126 18.77 9.57 -17.27
N HIS A 127 18.69 9.36 -18.59
CA HIS A 127 19.56 8.44 -19.35
C HIS A 127 19.43 6.95 -18.99
N ASN A 128 18.44 6.57 -18.17
CA ASN A 128 18.25 5.20 -17.68
C ASN A 128 16.77 4.77 -17.69
N CYS A 129 16.00 5.24 -18.67
CA CYS A 129 14.53 5.15 -18.59
C CYS A 129 13.93 3.75 -18.72
N GLY A 130 14.56 2.88 -19.50
CA GLY A 130 14.12 1.48 -19.56
C GLY A 130 14.38 0.75 -18.24
N PRO A 131 15.62 0.80 -17.72
CA PRO A 131 15.97 0.10 -16.49
C PRO A 131 15.37 0.68 -15.21
N HIS A 132 15.04 1.98 -15.17
CA HIS A 132 14.58 2.64 -13.96
C HIS A 132 13.46 3.65 -14.21
N GLN A 133 12.25 3.28 -13.78
CA GLN A 133 11.03 4.03 -14.06
C GLN A 133 9.99 3.89 -12.94
N TRP A 134 9.08 4.84 -12.87
CA TRP A 134 7.99 4.84 -11.91
C TRP A 134 6.72 5.48 -12.48
N LEU A 135 5.59 5.05 -11.91
CA LEU A 135 4.26 5.56 -12.22
C LEU A 135 3.53 5.87 -10.93
N THR A 136 3.03 7.10 -10.82
CA THR A 136 2.12 7.52 -9.75
C THR A 136 0.70 7.56 -10.30
N LEU A 137 -0.20 6.74 -9.75
CA LEU A 137 -1.63 6.78 -10.03
C LEU A 137 -2.36 7.32 -8.81
N VAL A 138 -3.15 8.38 -8.96
CA VAL A 138 -3.99 8.91 -7.88
C VAL A 138 -5.45 8.79 -8.26
N ASP A 139 -6.24 8.13 -7.41
CA ASP A 139 -7.69 8.18 -7.51
C ASP A 139 -8.16 9.61 -7.12
N PRO A 140 -8.73 10.39 -8.05
CA PRO A 140 -9.10 11.77 -7.78
C PRO A 140 -10.25 11.90 -6.77
N ALA A 141 -11.04 10.84 -6.55
CA ALA A 141 -12.15 10.86 -5.60
C ALA A 141 -11.68 10.66 -4.15
N SER A 142 -10.77 9.73 -3.92
CA SER A 142 -10.28 9.39 -2.58
C SER A 142 -8.94 10.02 -2.21
N GLY A 143 -8.16 10.46 -3.20
CA GLY A 143 -6.77 10.87 -3.00
C GLY A 143 -5.81 9.72 -2.67
N THR A 144 -6.26 8.47 -2.81
CA THR A 144 -5.40 7.30 -2.60
C THR A 144 -4.47 7.13 -3.79
N ALA A 145 -3.17 6.92 -3.51
CA ALA A 145 -2.18 6.63 -4.54
C ALA A 145 -1.88 5.12 -4.68
N GLU A 146 -1.58 4.71 -5.90
CA GLU A 146 -0.90 3.47 -6.26
C GLU A 146 0.39 3.83 -6.99
N ILE A 147 1.52 3.27 -6.55
CA ILE A 147 2.83 3.56 -7.14
C ILE A 147 3.39 2.28 -7.74
N CYS A 148 3.74 2.32 -9.02
CA CYS A 148 4.63 1.33 -9.61
C CYS A 148 6.06 1.87 -9.57
N TYR A 149 7.00 1.02 -9.18
CA TYR A 149 8.44 1.30 -9.24
C TYR A 149 9.16 0.11 -9.88
N TYR A 150 9.99 0.37 -10.86
CA TYR A 150 10.80 -0.63 -11.55
C TYR A 150 12.27 -0.21 -11.51
N ASP A 151 13.12 -1.13 -11.08
CA ASP A 151 14.57 -0.99 -11.08
C ASP A 151 15.16 -2.34 -11.52
N GLU A 152 15.62 -2.40 -12.77
CA GLU A 152 16.17 -3.61 -13.39
C GLU A 152 17.39 -4.14 -12.63
N SER A 153 18.15 -3.25 -11.98
CA SER A 153 19.33 -3.65 -11.19
C SER A 153 18.96 -4.40 -9.91
N VAL A 154 17.74 -4.21 -9.41
CA VAL A 154 17.18 -4.89 -8.24
C VAL A 154 16.43 -6.15 -8.63
N ASP A 155 15.53 -6.05 -9.62
CA ASP A 155 14.72 -7.17 -10.12
C ASP A 155 14.32 -6.92 -11.58
N ALA A 156 15.06 -7.51 -12.51
CA ALA A 156 14.83 -7.34 -13.95
C ALA A 156 13.48 -7.89 -14.44
N GLN A 157 12.76 -8.68 -13.64
CA GLN A 157 11.53 -9.37 -14.06
C GLN A 157 10.26 -8.81 -13.44
N SER A 158 10.39 -7.98 -12.39
CA SER A 158 9.24 -7.55 -11.61
C SER A 158 9.31 -6.08 -11.22
N THR A 159 8.15 -5.44 -11.22
CA THR A 159 7.88 -4.16 -10.58
C THR A 159 7.50 -4.34 -9.11
N ARG A 160 7.77 -3.32 -8.30
CA ARG A 160 7.23 -3.16 -6.96
C ARG A 160 6.01 -2.23 -7.04
N TRP A 161 4.85 -2.72 -6.61
CA TRP A 161 3.61 -1.96 -6.55
C TRP A 161 3.25 -1.64 -5.11
N PHE A 162 2.95 -0.37 -4.85
CA PHE A 162 2.64 0.13 -3.52
C PHE A 162 1.23 0.70 -3.47
N LYS A 163 0.49 0.33 -2.42
CA LYS A 163 -0.83 0.90 -2.14
C LYS A 163 -1.11 0.80 -0.64
N ALA A 164 -1.53 1.91 -0.03
CA ALA A 164 -1.88 1.96 1.40
C ALA A 164 -0.81 1.32 2.33
N GLY A 165 0.47 1.60 2.05
CA GLY A 165 1.62 1.10 2.81
C GLY A 165 1.96 -0.37 2.57
N GLN A 166 1.21 -1.07 1.72
CA GLN A 166 1.49 -2.45 1.31
C GLN A 166 2.31 -2.48 0.01
N GLU A 167 3.17 -3.48 -0.11
CA GLU A 167 3.97 -3.75 -1.31
C GLU A 167 3.60 -5.12 -1.90
N GLU A 168 3.45 -5.18 -3.22
CA GLU A 168 3.37 -6.44 -3.97
C GLU A 168 4.27 -6.41 -5.20
N LYS A 169 4.72 -7.59 -5.66
CA LYS A 169 5.47 -7.71 -6.92
C LYS A 169 4.53 -8.03 -8.07
N ARG A 170 4.69 -7.34 -9.20
CA ARG A 170 3.98 -7.66 -10.46
C ARG A 170 4.98 -7.85 -11.60
N PRO A 171 4.79 -8.83 -12.50
CA PRO A 171 5.73 -9.07 -13.59
C PRO A 171 5.80 -7.89 -14.55
N GLY A 172 6.96 -7.74 -15.20
CA GLY A 172 7.19 -6.74 -16.24
C GLY A 172 7.70 -5.42 -15.70
N GLN A 173 7.28 -4.34 -16.37
CA GLN A 173 7.75 -2.97 -16.20
C GLN A 173 6.58 -2.04 -15.81
N CYS A 174 6.88 -0.82 -15.38
CA CYS A 174 5.81 0.12 -15.09
C CYS A 174 5.09 0.53 -16.38
N PRO A 175 3.75 0.49 -16.42
CA PRO A 175 3.00 0.98 -17.57
C PRO A 175 3.33 2.45 -17.81
N ASP A 176 3.62 2.81 -19.06
CA ASP A 176 3.68 4.22 -19.42
C ASP A 176 2.25 4.78 -19.59
N VAL A 177 2.14 6.10 -19.66
CA VAL A 177 0.85 6.80 -19.80
C VAL A 177 0.60 7.32 -21.21
N SER A 178 1.45 6.93 -22.17
CA SER A 178 1.33 7.28 -23.58
C SER A 178 0.39 6.26 -24.24
N ASN A 179 -0.84 6.67 -24.56
CA ASN A 179 -1.76 5.87 -25.39
C ASN A 179 -1.19 5.64 -26.79
#